data_AF-A0A9D3U7C9-F1
#
_entry.id   AF-A0A9D3U7C9-F1
#
_cell.length_a   1.000
_cell.length_b   1.000
_cell.length_c   1.000
_cell.angle_alpha   90.00
_cell.angle_beta   90.00
_cell.angle_gamma   90.00
#
_symmetry.space_group_name_H-M   'P 1'
#
loop_
_entity.id
_entity.type
_entity.pdbx_description
1 polymer ?
#
loop_
_entity_poly.entity_id
_entity_poly.type
_entity_poly.pdbx_seq_one_letter_code
_entity_poly.pdbx_strand_id
1 'polypeptide(L)'
;LKRICSYTQQMSTSTVEVSGEKVKAMWDKRLTEIFCDICIKEILKGNRPGTHFTKDGWLKIMTNFEKETGKAYSERQLKNKWDALKMDGRLGRNLKAKILV
;
A
#
# COMPACT_ATOMS: atom_id res chain seq x y z
N LEU A 1 -0.28 -13.55 24.50
CA LEU A 1 -0.52 -13.69 23.03
C LEU A 1 -0.18 -12.39 22.28
N LYS A 2 1.03 -11.85 22.51
CA LYS A 2 1.61 -10.70 21.81
C LYS A 2 2.95 -11.16 21.21
N ARG A 3 2.88 -11.90 20.11
CA ARG A 3 4.00 -12.38 19.28
C ARG A 3 3.41 -12.34 17.88
N ILE A 4 3.73 -11.39 17.00
CA ILE A 4 4.97 -11.29 16.23
C ILE A 4 5.17 -9.81 15.83
N CYS A 5 5.87 -9.02 16.66
CA CYS A 5 6.24 -7.62 16.40
C CYS A 5 7.77 -7.48 16.49
N SER A 6 8.50 -8.38 15.81
CA SER A 6 9.94 -8.56 16.06
C SER A 6 10.73 -9.02 14.84
N TYR A 7 10.57 -8.36 13.69
CA TYR A 7 11.59 -8.43 12.64
C TYR A 7 11.74 -7.04 12.02
N THR A 8 12.37 -6.12 12.75
CA THR A 8 13.82 -5.84 12.84
C THR A 8 14.12 -4.54 12.10
N GLN A 9 14.03 -3.48 12.90
CA GLN A 9 14.87 -2.30 12.82
C GLN A 9 16.34 -2.71 12.57
N GLN A 10 16.94 -2.18 11.50
CA GLN A 10 18.38 -1.91 11.21
C GLN A 10 18.56 -2.04 9.68
N MET A 11 18.90 -1.00 8.92
CA MET A 11 20.15 -0.22 9.04
C MET A 11 20.00 1.29 8.86
N SER A 12 21.01 1.96 9.40
CA SER A 12 21.16 3.41 9.65
C SER A 12 21.81 4.19 8.51
N THR A 13 21.55 5.50 8.53
CA THR A 13 22.34 6.66 8.07
C THR A 13 22.99 6.64 6.68
N SER A 14 22.44 7.46 5.77
CA SER A 14 23.16 8.65 5.25
C SER A 14 22.17 9.62 4.62
N THR A 15 22.15 10.82 5.15
CA THR A 15 21.43 11.98 4.63
C THR A 15 21.96 12.33 3.25
N VAL A 16 21.12 12.18 2.23
CA VAL A 16 21.18 13.04 1.04
C VAL A 16 19.91 13.86 1.03
N GLU A 17 20.08 15.10 1.45
CA GLU A 17 19.05 16.13 1.43
C GLU A 17 18.77 16.48 -0.04
N VAL A 18 17.75 15.86 -0.62
CA VAL A 18 17.07 16.44 -1.77
C VAL A 18 15.90 17.23 -1.20
N SER A 19 16.02 18.55 -1.30
CA SER A 19 15.01 19.55 -1.00
C SER A 19 13.72 19.30 -1.81
N GLY A 20 12.91 18.37 -1.32
CA GLY A 20 11.54 18.15 -1.73
C GLY A 20 10.73 18.11 -0.47
N GLU A 21 9.87 19.12 -0.27
CA GLU A 21 8.91 19.14 0.82
C GLU A 21 8.26 17.76 0.93
N LYS A 22 8.35 17.11 2.10
CA LYS A 22 7.73 15.81 2.34
C LYS A 22 6.21 16.01 2.34
N VAL A 23 5.61 16.11 1.17
CA VAL A 23 4.17 16.34 1.00
C VAL A 23 3.44 15.22 1.71
N LYS A 24 2.73 15.58 2.77
CA LYS A 24 1.88 14.65 3.51
C LYS A 24 0.84 14.10 2.54
N ALA A 25 0.75 12.77 2.43
CA ALA A 25 -0.24 12.15 1.57
C ALA A 25 -1.64 12.50 2.08
N MET A 26 -2.41 13.23 1.27
CA MET A 26 -3.80 13.57 1.53
C MET A 26 -4.70 12.49 0.94
N TRP A 27 -5.16 11.58 1.81
CA TRP A 27 -6.04 10.48 1.43
C TRP A 27 -7.50 10.90 1.56
N ASP A 28 -8.14 11.21 0.43
CA ASP A 28 -9.60 11.33 0.37
C ASP A 28 -10.26 9.96 0.11
N LYS A 29 -11.61 9.96 0.09
CA LYS A 29 -12.40 8.74 -0.13
C LYS A 29 -12.10 8.12 -1.51
N ARG A 30 -12.03 8.95 -2.56
CA ARG A 30 -11.79 8.50 -3.94
C ARG A 30 -10.41 7.87 -4.11
N LEU A 31 -9.36 8.50 -3.59
CA LEU A 31 -8.00 7.95 -3.61
C LEU A 31 -7.91 6.65 -2.82
N THR A 32 -8.63 6.56 -1.71
CA THR A 32 -8.68 5.33 -0.90
C THR A 32 -9.35 4.18 -1.67
N GLU A 33 -10.45 4.45 -2.38
CA GLU A 33 -11.14 3.46 -3.21
C GLU A 33 -10.27 2.99 -4.38
N ILE A 34 -9.66 3.92 -5.12
CA ILE A 34 -8.72 3.62 -6.21
C ILE A 34 -7.57 2.76 -5.70
N PHE A 35 -6.96 3.13 -4.57
CA PHE A 35 -5.88 2.35 -3.97
C PHE A 35 -6.32 0.92 -3.61
N CYS A 36 -7.51 0.76 -3.01
CA CYS A 36 -8.05 -0.56 -2.68
C CYS A 36 -8.26 -1.42 -3.94
N ASP A 37 -8.80 -0.83 -5.00
CA ASP A 37 -9.05 -1.51 -6.25
C ASP A 37 -7.75 -1.98 -6.92
N ILE A 38 -6.72 -1.12 -6.95
CA ILE A 38 -5.40 -1.49 -7.47
C ILE A 38 -4.80 -2.63 -6.64
N CYS A 39 -4.84 -2.54 -5.31
CA CYS A 39 -4.34 -3.60 -4.44
C CYS A 39 -5.07 -4.92 -4.69
N ILE A 40 -6.39 -4.92 -4.82
CA ILE A 40 -7.17 -6.15 -5.09
C ILE A 40 -6.79 -6.74 -6.45
N LYS A 41 -6.69 -5.92 -7.50
CA LYS A 41 -6.24 -6.37 -8.84
C LYS A 41 -4.88 -7.07 -8.77
N GLU A 42 -3.93 -6.52 -8.02
CA GLU A 42 -2.59 -7.11 -7.89
C GLU A 42 -2.57 -8.39 -7.03
N ILE A 43 -3.47 -8.52 -6.04
CA ILE A 43 -3.67 -9.78 -5.30
C ILE A 43 -4.20 -10.87 -6.24
N LEU A 44 -5.20 -10.54 -7.06
CA LEU A 44 -5.81 -11.48 -8.01
C LEU A 44 -4.81 -11.95 -9.08
N LYS A 45 -3.83 -11.11 -9.44
CA LYS A 45 -2.71 -11.47 -10.33
C LYS A 45 -1.63 -12.33 -9.66
N GLY A 46 -1.77 -12.67 -8.38
CA GLY A 46 -0.80 -13.47 -7.64
C GLY A 46 0.42 -12.70 -7.14
N ASN A 47 0.45 -11.37 -7.21
CA ASN A 47 1.56 -10.55 -6.68
C ASN A 47 1.56 -10.46 -5.14
N ARG A 48 0.72 -11.26 -4.47
CA ARG A 48 0.68 -11.47 -3.02
C ARG A 48 0.48 -12.98 -2.73
N PRO A 49 1.52 -13.82 -2.89
CA PRO A 49 1.43 -15.27 -2.69
C PRO A 49 1.23 -15.68 -1.21
N GLY A 50 1.31 -14.74 -0.28
CA GLY A 50 1.06 -14.96 1.14
C GLY A 50 0.48 -13.72 1.82
N THR A 51 1.12 -13.27 2.89
CA THR A 51 0.62 -12.14 3.70
C THR A 51 1.05 -10.77 3.16
N HIS A 52 2.02 -10.71 2.23
CA HIS A 52 2.62 -9.47 1.73
C HIS A 52 2.68 -9.41 0.21
N PHE A 53 2.60 -8.21 -0.35
CA PHE A 53 2.90 -7.98 -1.77
C PHE A 53 4.39 -8.23 -2.05
N THR A 54 4.69 -8.75 -3.23
CA THR A 54 6.06 -8.84 -3.74
C THR A 54 6.62 -7.44 -4.04
N LYS A 55 7.94 -7.34 -4.24
CA LYS A 55 8.57 -6.08 -4.68
C LYS A 55 7.93 -5.57 -5.98
N ASP A 56 7.74 -6.45 -6.95
CA ASP A 56 7.08 -6.12 -8.21
C ASP A 56 5.61 -5.74 -8.02
N GLY A 57 4.92 -6.37 -7.06
CA GLY A 57 3.57 -5.98 -6.66
C GLY A 57 3.52 -4.54 -6.18
N TRP A 58 4.43 -4.14 -5.29
CA TRP A 58 4.52 -2.75 -4.82
C TRP A 58 4.86 -1.77 -5.94
N LEU A 59 5.79 -2.13 -6.83
CA LEU A 59 6.13 -1.30 -7.99
C LEU A 59 4.90 -1.07 -8.88
N LYS A 60 4.17 -2.13 -9.22
CA LYS A 60 2.94 -2.03 -10.01
C LYS A 60 1.86 -1.22 -9.32
N ILE A 61 1.70 -1.37 -8.00
CA ILE A 61 0.75 -0.57 -7.22
C ILE A 61 1.13 0.90 -7.29
N MET A 62 2.40 1.26 -7.09
CA MET A 62 2.88 2.65 -7.19
C MET A 62 2.61 3.24 -8.57
N THR A 63 3.08 2.56 -9.62
CA THR A 63 2.93 3.04 -11.00
C THR A 63 1.47 3.17 -11.41
N ASN A 64 0.63 2.18 -11.09
CA ASN A 64 -0.79 2.24 -11.44
C ASN A 64 -1.53 3.31 -10.63
N PHE A 65 -1.19 3.50 -9.36
CA PHE A 65 -1.82 4.51 -8.52
C PHE A 65 -1.49 5.92 -9.04
N GLU A 66 -0.23 6.18 -9.36
CA GLU A 66 0.18 7.45 -9.96
C GLU A 66 -0.50 7.66 -11.31
N LYS A 67 -0.57 6.63 -12.16
CA LYS A 67 -1.25 6.69 -13.45
C LYS A 67 -2.74 6.99 -13.33
N GLU A 68 -3.45 6.38 -12.38
CA GLU A 68 -4.90 6.55 -12.21
C GLU A 68 -5.27 7.87 -11.49
N THR A 69 -4.39 8.37 -10.61
CA THR A 69 -4.72 9.52 -9.74
C THR A 69 -3.95 10.79 -10.08
N GLY A 70 -2.87 10.70 -10.84
CA GLY A 70 -1.90 11.78 -11.05
C GLY A 70 -1.09 12.12 -9.81
N LYS A 71 -1.18 11.34 -8.72
CA LYS A 71 -0.48 11.59 -7.46
C LYS A 71 0.65 10.60 -7.26
N ALA A 72 1.89 11.10 -7.26
CA ALA A 72 3.07 10.32 -6.93
C ALA A 72 3.20 10.19 -5.41
N TYR A 73 2.87 9.01 -4.87
CA TYR A 73 3.07 8.68 -3.45
C TYR A 73 4.25 7.72 -3.29
N SER A 74 5.07 7.97 -2.28
CA SER A 74 6.17 7.08 -1.91
C SER A 74 5.65 5.72 -1.45
N GLU A 75 6.46 4.69 -1.66
CA GLU A 75 6.16 3.32 -1.21
C GLU A 75 5.78 3.28 0.28
N ARG A 76 6.46 4.08 1.11
CA ARG A 76 6.17 4.20 2.55
C ARG A 76 4.76 4.73 2.83
N GLN A 77 4.30 5.74 2.08
CA GLN A 77 2.95 6.29 2.23
C GLN A 77 1.88 5.26 1.86
N LEU A 78 2.10 4.52 0.78
CA LEU A 78 1.18 3.46 0.34
C LEU A 78 1.15 2.28 1.31
N LYS A 79 2.31 1.84 1.82
CA LYS A 79 2.41 0.80 2.86
C LYS A 79 1.67 1.19 4.12
N ASN A 80 1.88 2.42 4.62
CA ASN A 80 1.18 2.92 5.80
C ASN A 80 -0.35 2.92 5.58
N LYS A 81 -0.81 3.33 4.40
CA LYS A 81 -2.24 3.32 4.06
C LYS A 81 -2.80 1.90 4.00
N TRP A 82 -2.07 0.97 3.41
CA TRP A 82 -2.43 -0.45 3.36
C TRP A 82 -2.59 -1.05 4.75
N ASP A 83 -1.65 -0.77 5.66
CA ASP A 83 -1.73 -1.25 7.04
C ASP A 83 -2.96 -0.68 7.77
N ALA A 84 -3.26 0.61 7.60
CA ALA A 84 -4.46 1.22 8.14
C ALA A 84 -5.75 0.58 7.60
N LEU A 85 -5.81 0.25 6.30
CA LEU A 85 -6.98 -0.37 5.66
C LEU A 85 -7.21 -1.81 6.10
N LYS A 86 -6.14 -2.56 6.42
CA LYS A 86 -6.25 -3.89 7.03
C LYS A 86 -6.85 -3.81 8.43
N MET A 87 -6.45 -2.83 9.23
CA MET A 87 -6.98 -2.64 10.58
C MET A 87 -8.47 -2.25 10.59
N ASP A 88 -8.91 -1.44 9.63
CA ASP A 88 -10.32 -1.03 9.48
C ASP A 88 -11.21 -2.13 8.83
N GLY A 89 -10.62 -3.27 8.44
CA GLY A 89 -11.33 -4.40 7.83
C GLY A 89 -11.98 -4.10 6.45
N ARG A 90 -11.79 -2.90 5.90
CA ARG A 90 -12.35 -2.49 4.59
C ARG A 90 -11.87 -3.38 3.47
N LEU A 91 -10.59 -3.72 3.48
CA LEU A 91 -10.01 -4.58 2.46
C LEU A 91 -10.68 -5.96 2.44
N GLY A 92 -10.94 -6.55 3.61
CA GLY A 92 -11.62 -7.83 3.74
C GLY A 92 -13.05 -7.79 3.18
N ARG A 93 -13.79 -6.70 3.43
CA ARG A 93 -15.14 -6.50 2.88
C ARG A 93 -15.12 -6.33 1.36
N ASN A 94 -14.23 -5.49 0.83
CA ASN A 94 -14.10 -5.26 -0.61
C ASN A 94 -13.64 -6.51 -1.36
N LEU A 95 -12.72 -7.29 -0.79
CA LEU A 95 -12.27 -8.55 -1.40
C LEU A 95 -13.41 -9.57 -1.45
N LYS A 96 -14.17 -9.74 -0.36
CA LYS A 96 -15.35 -10.61 -0.34
C LYS A 96 -16.40 -10.14 -1.34
N ALA A 97 -16.70 -8.84 -1.39
CA ALA A 97 -17.68 -8.28 -2.31
C ALA A 97 -17.28 -8.47 -3.79
N LYS A 98 -15.99 -8.39 -4.14
CA LYS A 98 -15.54 -8.55 -5.53
C LYS A 98 -15.34 -10.01 -5.97
N ILE A 99 -15.15 -10.94 -5.03
CA ILE A 99 -15.02 -12.38 -5.32
C ILE A 99 -16.39 -13.08 -5.31
N LEU A 100 -17.38 -12.54 -4.59
CA LEU A 100 -18.73 -13.10 -4.46
C LEU A 100 -19.74 -12.50 -5.48
N VAL A 101 -19.24 -11.86 -6.55
CA VAL A 101 -20.02 -11.45 -7.74
C VAL A 101 -19.54 -12.28 -8.91
#